data_AF-A0A2T4A3F8-F1
#
_entry.id   AF-A0A2T4A3F8-F1
#
_cell.length_a   1.000
_cell.length_b   1.000
_cell.length_c   1.000
_cell.angle_alpha   90.00
_cell.angle_beta   90.00
_cell.angle_gamma   90.00
#
_symmetry.space_group_name_H-M   'P 1'
#
loop_
_entity.id
_entity.type
_entity.pdbx_description
1 polymer ?
#
loop_
_entity_poly.entity_id
_entity_poly.type
_entity_poly.pdbx_seq_one_letter_code
_entity_poly.pdbx_strand_id
1 'polypeptide(L)'
;MLLFCPHCANILTVSLTLNRTNRLECRTCPYEHAITDPVFSRRVFERKEREDVFGGPGAWDNAQKSKAQCPNEGCTGEEAAFFQVQIRSADEPMTSFFKCMTCGHRWREN
;
A
#
# COMPACT_ATOMS: atom_id res chain seq x y z
N MET A 1 11.78 19.20 1.73
CA MET A 1 10.94 20.25 2.35
C MET A 1 10.12 20.89 1.23
N LEU A 2 8.84 21.16 1.45
CA LEU A 2 7.97 21.79 0.45
C LEU A 2 7.94 23.30 0.73
N LEU A 3 8.27 24.10 -0.27
CA LEU A 3 8.23 25.56 -0.18
C LEU A 3 6.93 26.08 -0.82
N PHE A 4 6.27 26.98 -0.11
CA PHE A 4 5.00 27.58 -0.53
C PHE A 4 5.18 29.07 -0.81
N CYS A 5 4.39 29.60 -1.74
CA CYS A 5 4.37 31.02 -2.02
C CYS A 5 3.73 31.80 -0.84
N PRO A 6 4.34 32.89 -0.35
CA PRO A 6 3.79 33.69 0.74
C PRO A 6 2.50 34.45 0.38
N HIS A 7 2.17 34.57 -0.91
CA HIS A 7 1.04 35.38 -1.37
C HIS A 7 -0.22 34.56 -1.71
N CYS A 8 -0.04 33.39 -2.32
CA CYS A 8 -1.15 32.52 -2.74
C CYS A 8 -1.15 31.14 -2.06
N ALA A 9 -0.20 30.87 -1.17
CA ALA A 9 -0.03 29.58 -0.47
C ALA A 9 0.08 28.35 -1.38
N ASN A 10 0.28 28.54 -2.69
CA ASN A 10 0.48 27.44 -3.63
C ASN A 10 1.91 26.91 -3.58
N ILE A 11 2.06 25.63 -3.94
CA ILE A 11 3.36 24.98 -4.04
C ILE A 11 4.20 25.63 -5.14
N LEU A 12 5.49 25.87 -4.84
CA LEU A 12 6.42 26.35 -5.85
C LEU A 12 6.93 25.20 -6.71
N THR A 13 6.98 25.42 -8.02
CA THR A 13 7.50 24.46 -9.00
C THR A 13 8.90 24.85 -9.46
N VAL A 14 9.73 23.87 -9.79
CA VAL A 14 11.09 24.11 -10.28
C VAL A 14 11.04 24.51 -11.75
N SER A 15 11.67 25.64 -12.10
CA SER A 15 11.88 26.08 -13.48
C SER A 15 13.33 26.49 -13.72
N LEU A 16 13.74 26.46 -14.98
CA LEU A 16 15.10 26.79 -15.39
C LEU A 16 15.20 28.27 -15.79
N THR A 17 16.21 28.96 -15.29
CA THR A 17 16.52 30.34 -15.70
C THR A 17 17.48 30.35 -16.89
N LEU A 18 17.50 31.44 -17.65
CA LEU A 18 18.43 31.66 -18.78
C LEU A 18 19.90 31.43 -18.39
N ASN A 19 20.25 31.70 -17.12
CA ASN A 19 21.59 31.50 -16.56
C ASN A 19 21.88 30.03 -16.18
N ARG A 20 21.07 29.07 -16.63
CA ARG A 20 21.16 27.62 -16.31
C ARG A 20 21.09 27.30 -14.82
N THR A 21 20.54 28.21 -14.02
CA THR A 21 20.26 27.98 -12.59
C THR A 21 18.79 27.62 -12.39
N ASN A 22 18.53 26.77 -11.42
CA ASN A 22 17.17 26.38 -11.04
C ASN A 22 16.56 27.48 -10.15
N ARG A 23 15.32 27.87 -10.44
CA ARG A 23 14.50 28.74 -9.58
C ARG A 23 13.21 28.03 -9.21
N LEU A 24 12.58 28.49 -8.14
CA LEU A 24 11.25 28.06 -7.72
C LEU A 24 10.26 29.15 -8.12
N GLU A 25 9.35 28.84 -9.04
CA GLU A 25 8.32 29.76 -9.51
C GLU A 25 6.93 29.31 -9.07
N CYS A 26 6.06 30.28 -8.79
CA CYS A 26 4.64 30.00 -8.59
C CYS A 26 3.91 30.02 -9.94
N ARG A 27 3.00 29.06 -10.17
CA ARG A 27 2.18 29.02 -11.40
C ARG A 27 0.99 29.99 -11.39
N THR A 28 0.70 30.59 -10.25
CA THR A 28 -0.53 31.38 -10.03
C THR A 28 -0.24 32.86 -9.82
N CYS A 29 0.98 33.21 -9.41
CA CYS A 29 1.40 34.59 -9.17
C CYS A 29 2.86 34.76 -9.65
N PRO A 30 3.33 35.99 -9.92
CA PRO A 30 4.68 36.26 -10.44
C PRO A 30 5.79 36.11 -9.38
N TYR A 31 5.53 35.37 -8.30
CA TYR A 31 6.51 35.14 -7.25
C TYR A 31 7.58 34.15 -7.71
N GLU A 32 8.83 34.57 -7.61
CA GLU A 32 10.01 33.77 -7.90
C GLU A 32 10.91 33.71 -6.67
N HIS A 33 11.46 32.53 -6.41
CA HIS A 33 12.43 32.28 -5.35
C HIS A 33 13.68 31.63 -5.95
N ALA A 34 14.81 32.33 -5.87
CA ALA A 34 16.07 31.84 -6.38
C ALA A 34 16.63 30.75 -5.46
N ILE A 35 17.08 29.62 -6.03
CA ILE A 35 17.72 28.56 -5.26
C ILE A 35 19.20 28.94 -5.10
N THR A 36 19.59 29.41 -3.92
CA THR A 36 20.99 29.74 -3.59
C THR A 36 21.78 28.50 -3.17
N ASP A 37 21.17 27.65 -2.34
CA ASP A 37 21.76 26.43 -1.82
C ASP A 37 21.06 25.19 -2.38
N PRO A 38 21.77 24.06 -2.55
CA PRO A 38 21.16 22.82 -3.03
C PRO A 38 20.09 22.32 -2.05
N VAL A 39 18.82 22.39 -2.45
CA VAL A 39 17.70 21.88 -1.66
C VAL A 39 17.39 20.44 -2.07
N PHE A 40 17.62 19.49 -1.16
CA PHE A 40 17.21 18.10 -1.33
C PHE A 40 16.55 17.60 -0.04
N SER A 41 15.53 16.75 -0.18
CA SER A 41 14.99 15.99 0.95
C SER A 41 14.87 14.54 0.57
N ARG A 42 15.88 13.75 0.91
CA ARG A 42 15.85 12.30 0.78
C ARG A 42 15.36 11.72 2.11
N ARG A 43 14.24 11.02 2.07
CA ARG A 43 13.82 10.14 3.16
C ARG A 43 14.05 8.71 2.71
N VAL A 44 14.75 7.93 3.52
CA VAL A 44 14.83 6.49 3.34
C VAL A 44 13.62 5.91 4.07
N PHE A 45 12.70 5.34 3.30
CA PHE A 45 11.58 4.61 3.88
C PHE A 45 12.04 3.18 4.11
N GLU A 46 11.97 2.72 5.34
CA GLU A 46 12.05 1.30 5.62
C GLU A 46 10.82 0.62 5.02
N ARG A 47 11.04 -0.49 4.33
CA ARG A 47 9.95 -1.28 3.78
C ARG A 47 9.23 -1.94 4.95
N LYS A 48 8.08 -1.39 5.34
CA LYS A 48 7.20 -2.04 6.32
C LYS A 48 6.94 -3.45 5.82
N GLU A 49 7.21 -4.46 6.66
CA GLU A 49 6.82 -5.82 6.35
C GLU A 49 5.32 -5.84 6.09
N ARG A 50 4.91 -6.55 5.04
CA ARG A 50 3.51 -6.63 4.66
C ARG A 50 2.80 -7.38 5.78
N GLU A 51 2.14 -6.64 6.66
CA GLU A 51 1.30 -7.22 7.70
C GLU A 51 0.32 -8.18 7.02
N ASP A 52 0.27 -9.40 7.55
CA ASP A 52 -0.63 -10.43 7.06
C ASP A 52 -2.06 -9.89 7.22
N VAL A 53 -2.78 -9.75 6.10
CA VAL A 53 -4.09 -9.05 6.03
C VAL A 53 -5.11 -9.67 6.98
N PHE A 54 -4.90 -10.94 7.34
CA PHE A 54 -5.75 -11.69 8.24
C PHE A 54 -5.30 -11.68 9.69
N GLY A 55 -4.35 -10.84 10.10
CA GLY A 55 -3.95 -10.69 11.50
C GLY A 55 -2.98 -11.75 12.01
N GLY A 56 -2.35 -11.45 13.14
CA GLY A 56 -1.30 -12.25 13.79
C GLY A 56 -1.76 -13.60 14.35
N PRO A 57 -0.95 -14.25 15.21
CA PRO A 57 -1.30 -15.55 15.79
C PRO A 57 -2.63 -15.45 16.57
N GLY A 58 -3.65 -16.16 16.11
CA GLY A 58 -4.99 -16.22 16.72
C GLY A 58 -6.13 -15.64 15.86
N ALA A 59 -5.82 -14.94 14.77
CA ALA A 59 -6.86 -14.32 13.96
C ALA A 59 -7.72 -15.30 13.16
N TRP A 60 -7.30 -16.56 13.05
CA TRP A 60 -8.07 -17.65 12.44
C TRP A 60 -8.93 -18.44 13.44
N ASP A 61 -8.85 -18.15 14.75
CA ASP A 61 -9.55 -18.93 15.78
C ASP A 61 -11.06 -18.67 15.77
N ASN A 62 -11.47 -17.46 15.36
CA ASN A 62 -12.87 -17.06 15.20
C ASN A 62 -13.39 -17.24 13.77
N ALA A 63 -12.58 -17.78 12.87
CA ALA A 63 -12.96 -17.98 11.47
C ALA A 63 -14.03 -19.07 11.35
N GLN A 64 -14.94 -18.90 10.37
CA GLN A 64 -15.90 -19.95 10.05
C GLN A 64 -15.17 -21.17 9.48
N LYS A 65 -15.60 -22.37 9.89
CA LYS A 65 -15.03 -23.63 9.42
C LYS A 65 -15.97 -24.25 8.38
N SER A 66 -15.40 -24.68 7.26
CA SER A 66 -16.10 -25.42 6.21
C SER A 66 -15.37 -26.71 5.88
N LYS A 67 -16.11 -27.66 5.29
CA LYS A 67 -15.52 -28.88 4.74
C LYS A 67 -14.89 -28.54 3.38
N ALA A 68 -13.56 -28.45 3.34
CA ALA A 68 -12.80 -28.19 2.13
C ALA A 68 -11.50 -29.00 2.18
N GLN A 69 -11.24 -29.76 1.12
CA GLN A 69 -10.04 -30.58 1.01
C GLN A 69 -8.82 -29.69 0.80
N CYS A 70 -7.76 -29.92 1.60
CA CYS A 70 -6.51 -29.20 1.44
C CYS A 70 -5.85 -29.53 0.09
N PRO A 71 -5.42 -28.53 -0.72
CA PRO A 71 -4.75 -28.75 -2.00
C PRO A 71 -3.27 -29.17 -1.86
N ASN A 72 -2.82 -29.47 -0.64
CA ASN A 72 -1.42 -29.80 -0.38
C ASN A 72 -1.25 -31.32 -0.49
N GLU A 73 -0.34 -31.75 -1.35
CA GLU A 73 -0.04 -33.17 -1.66
C GLU A 73 0.42 -34.00 -0.45
N GLY A 74 0.68 -33.35 0.70
CA GLY A 74 1.04 -34.00 1.97
C GLY A 74 -0.03 -33.95 3.06
N CYS A 75 -1.25 -33.45 2.79
CA CYS A 75 -2.28 -33.25 3.80
C CYS A 75 -3.67 -33.69 3.32
N THR A 76 -4.23 -34.73 3.94
CA THR A 76 -5.60 -35.23 3.72
C THR A 76 -6.63 -34.62 4.68
N GLY A 77 -6.40 -33.38 5.12
CA GLY A 77 -7.34 -32.66 5.97
C GLY A 77 -8.57 -32.20 5.18
N GLU A 78 -9.76 -32.51 5.68
CA GLU A 78 -11.05 -32.13 5.09
C GLU A 78 -11.67 -30.86 5.69
N GLU A 79 -11.06 -30.30 6.75
CA GLU A 79 -11.56 -29.10 7.43
C GLU A 79 -10.64 -27.89 7.20
N ALA A 80 -11.24 -26.79 6.75
CA ALA A 80 -10.56 -25.51 6.54
C ALA A 80 -11.33 -24.38 7.20
N ALA A 81 -10.60 -23.45 7.82
CA ALA A 81 -11.13 -22.16 8.21
C ALA A 81 -11.14 -21.23 6.99
N PHE A 82 -12.19 -20.43 6.79
CA PHE A 82 -12.30 -19.53 5.65
C PHE A 82 -12.69 -18.10 6.02
N PHE A 83 -12.23 -17.15 5.20
CA PHE A 83 -12.62 -15.75 5.22
C PHE A 83 -12.97 -15.28 3.81
N GLN A 84 -14.06 -14.54 3.66
CA GLN A 84 -14.44 -13.91 2.40
C GLN A 84 -14.20 -12.41 2.49
N VAL A 85 -13.41 -11.88 1.55
CA VAL A 85 -13.06 -10.46 1.54
C VAL A 85 -13.26 -9.90 0.14
N GLN A 86 -13.97 -8.78 0.05
CA GLN A 86 -14.11 -8.02 -1.18
C GLN A 86 -12.85 -7.21 -1.44
N ILE A 87 -11.93 -7.76 -2.23
CA ILE A 87 -10.69 -7.09 -2.63
C ILE A 87 -10.80 -6.34 -3.96
N ARG A 88 -11.94 -6.44 -4.65
CA ARG A 88 -12.20 -5.90 -6.00
C ARG A 88 -13.48 -5.06 -6.04
N SER A 89 -13.80 -4.48 -7.19
CA SER A 89 -15.04 -3.74 -7.43
C SER A 89 -16.27 -4.54 -7.00
N ALA A 90 -17.35 -3.86 -6.59
CA ALA A 90 -18.55 -4.50 -6.06
C ALA A 90 -19.26 -5.45 -7.05
N ASP A 91 -18.96 -5.34 -8.34
CA ASP A 91 -19.54 -6.16 -9.41
C ASP A 91 -18.89 -7.56 -9.53
N GLU A 92 -17.73 -7.79 -8.88
CA GLU A 92 -17.05 -9.08 -8.88
C GLU A 92 -17.36 -9.88 -7.60
N PRO A 93 -17.41 -11.23 -7.69
CA PRO A 93 -17.68 -12.08 -6.54
C PRO A 93 -16.58 -11.94 -5.46
N MET A 94 -16.95 -12.24 -4.21
CA MET A 94 -16.04 -12.16 -3.07
C MET A 94 -14.91 -13.19 -3.19
N THR A 95 -13.67 -12.77 -2.96
CA THR A 95 -12.52 -13.69 -2.92
C THR A 95 -12.50 -14.44 -1.58
N SER A 96 -12.43 -15.77 -1.65
CA SER A 96 -12.38 -16.65 -0.47
C SER A 96 -10.93 -17.04 -0.15
N PHE A 97 -10.54 -16.92 1.11
CA PHE A 97 -9.25 -17.33 1.63
C PHE A 97 -9.44 -18.48 2.61
N PHE A 98 -8.71 -19.56 2.40
CA PHE A 98 -8.79 -20.76 3.22
C PHE A 98 -7.49 -21.00 3.97
N LYS A 99 -7.59 -21.60 5.15
CA LYS A 99 -6.48 -22.14 5.93
C LYS A 99 -6.83 -23.54 6.41
N CYS A 100 -6.00 -24.52 6.06
CA CYS A 100 -6.16 -25.89 6.54
C CYS A 100 -5.95 -25.95 8.06
N MET A 101 -6.84 -26.61 8.78
CA MET A 101 -6.72 -26.79 10.24
C MET A 101 -5.63 -27.80 10.61
N THR A 102 -5.28 -28.72 9.71
CA THR A 102 -4.30 -29.79 9.96
C THR A 102 -2.86 -29.37 9.65
N CYS A 103 -2.62 -28.77 8.47
CA CYS A 103 -1.26 -28.39 8.05
C CYS A 103 -0.97 -26.88 8.06
N GLY A 104 -1.98 -26.05 8.30
CA GLY A 104 -1.83 -24.59 8.29
C GLY A 104 -1.60 -23.97 6.91
N HIS A 105 -1.63 -24.77 5.84
CA HIS A 105 -1.51 -24.27 4.47
C HIS A 105 -2.64 -23.30 4.15
N ARG A 106 -2.31 -22.19 3.49
CA ARG A 106 -3.26 -21.15 3.10
C ARG A 106 -3.36 -21.08 1.59
N TRP A 107 -4.57 -21.09 1.07
CA TRP A 107 -4.82 -20.94 -0.35
C TRP A 107 -5.98 -19.96 -0.59
N ARG A 108 -6.10 -19.52 -1.84
CA ARG A 108 -7.14 -18.61 -2.30
C ARG A 108 -8.00 -19.34 -3.32
N GLU A 109 -9.31 -19.12 -3.23
CA GLU A 109 -10.28 -19.51 -4.24
C GLU A 109 -11.09 -18.26 -4.66
N ASN A 110 -11.36 -18.14 -5.95
CA ASN A 110 -12.10 -17.02 -6.53
C ASN A 110 -13.20 -17.53 -7.44
#